data_AF-A0A377B225-F1
#
_entry.id   AF-A0A377B225-F1
#
_cell.length_a   1.000
_cell.length_b   1.000
_cell.length_c   1.000
_cell.angle_alpha   90.00
_cell.angle_beta   90.00
_cell.angle_gamma   90.00
#
_symmetry.space_group_name_H-M   'P 1'
#
loop_
_entity.id
_entity.type
_entity.pdbx_description
1 polymer ?
#
loop_
_entity_poly.entity_id
_entity_poly.type
_entity_poly.pdbx_seq_one_letter_code
_entity_poly.pdbx_strand_id
1 'polypeptide(L)'
;MRYATPVPFPAAKVSSSVWRWHWRFQNLVSHKTRIDSLFLDEGFGTLDSETLDTALDALDALNASGKTIGVISHVEAMKERIPVQIKVKKINGLGYSKLESTFAVK
;
A
#
# COMPACT_ATOMS: atom_id res chain seq x y z
N MET A 1 -30.26 19.35 13.30
CA MET A 1 -28.79 19.20 13.20
C MET A 1 -28.37 17.94 13.95
N ARG A 2 -27.91 16.89 13.25
CA ARG A 2 -27.46 15.65 13.91
C ARG A 2 -25.93 15.66 13.99
N TYR A 3 -25.42 15.76 15.20
CA TYR A 3 -24.00 15.60 15.53
C TYR A 3 -23.61 14.15 15.24
N ALA A 4 -22.62 13.95 14.37
CA ALA A 4 -21.96 12.65 14.22
C ALA A 4 -21.19 12.39 15.51
N THR A 5 -21.63 11.38 16.28
CA THR A 5 -20.93 10.91 17.46
C THR A 5 -19.60 10.27 17.04
N PRO A 6 -18.45 10.65 17.64
CA PRO A 6 -17.22 9.90 17.44
C PRO A 6 -17.37 8.53 18.11
N VAL A 7 -17.27 7.47 17.31
CA VAL A 7 -17.18 6.09 17.79
C VAL A 7 -15.85 5.89 18.52
N PRO A 8 -15.83 5.44 19.79
CA PRO A 8 -14.60 5.10 20.47
C PRO A 8 -14.18 3.71 20.03
N PHE A 9 -13.03 3.58 19.36
CA PHE A 9 -12.38 2.30 19.11
C PHE A 9 -11.24 2.08 20.11
N PRO A 10 -10.96 0.82 20.48
CA PRO A 10 -10.08 0.48 21.59
C PRO A 10 -8.64 0.86 21.22
N ALA A 11 -7.98 1.53 22.15
CA ALA A 11 -6.56 1.87 22.07
C ALA A 11 -5.69 0.61 22.23
N ALA A 12 -5.75 -0.29 21.25
CA ALA A 12 -4.64 -1.17 20.97
C ALA A 12 -3.54 -0.34 20.28
N LYS A 13 -2.30 -0.64 20.61
CA LYS A 13 -1.07 0.12 20.38
C LYS A 13 -0.65 0.15 18.90
N VAL A 14 -1.55 0.53 18.00
CA VAL A 14 -1.33 0.53 16.56
C VAL A 14 -0.86 1.91 16.12
N SER A 15 0.23 1.97 15.36
CA SER A 15 0.90 3.19 14.92
C SER A 15 -0.06 4.19 14.26
N SER A 16 0.12 5.50 14.53
CA SER A 16 -0.76 6.57 14.00
C SER A 16 -0.79 6.64 12.47
N SER A 17 0.26 6.12 11.82
CA SER A 17 0.35 6.01 10.37
C SER A 17 -0.64 4.99 9.79
N VAL A 18 -1.00 3.95 10.53
CA VAL A 18 -1.96 2.90 10.11
C VAL A 18 -3.35 3.43 10.01
N TRP A 19 -3.76 4.15 11.05
CA TRP A 19 -5.08 4.77 11.10
C TRP A 19 -5.23 5.80 10.00
N ARG A 20 -4.16 6.52 9.68
CA ARG A 20 -4.13 7.43 8.54
C ARG A 20 -4.29 6.69 7.21
N TRP A 21 -3.59 5.57 7.01
CA TRP A 21 -3.74 4.73 5.83
C TRP A 21 -5.16 4.19 5.72
N HIS A 22 -5.61 3.44 6.73
CA HIS A 22 -6.94 2.86 6.81
C HIS A 22 -8.05 3.89 6.51
N TRP A 23 -7.99 5.09 7.12
CA TRP A 23 -8.97 6.14 6.87
C TRP A 23 -8.91 6.66 5.43
N ARG A 24 -7.72 6.87 4.85
CA ARG A 24 -7.60 7.27 3.43
C ARG A 24 -8.20 6.20 2.50
N PHE A 25 -8.02 4.91 2.80
CA PHE A 25 -8.64 3.84 2.00
C PHE A 25 -10.15 3.77 2.13
N GLN A 26 -10.68 3.84 3.35
CA GLN A 26 -12.13 3.84 3.56
C GLN A 26 -12.78 4.99 2.80
N ASN A 27 -12.12 6.16 2.73
CA ASN A 27 -12.60 7.28 1.93
C ASN A 27 -12.55 7.03 0.42
N LEU A 28 -11.50 6.37 -0.08
CA LEU A 28 -11.35 5.99 -1.49
C LEU A 28 -12.39 4.94 -1.93
N VAL A 29 -12.74 4.00 -1.04
CA VAL A 29 -13.71 2.93 -1.32
C VAL A 29 -15.15 3.43 -1.15
N SER A 30 -15.41 4.36 -0.24
CA SER A 30 -16.77 4.87 0.06
C SER A 30 -17.34 5.79 -1.03
N HIS A 31 -16.51 6.46 -1.84
CA HIS A 31 -16.98 7.40 -2.86
C HIS A 31 -17.10 6.77 -4.26
N LYS A 32 -18.19 6.02 -4.48
CA LYS A 32 -18.93 5.85 -5.76
C LYS A 32 -18.15 5.93 -7.09
N THR A 33 -16.93 5.42 -7.13
CA THR A 33 -16.05 5.40 -8.30
C THR A 33 -15.42 4.03 -8.28
N ARG A 34 -15.63 3.24 -9.34
CA ARG A 34 -14.95 1.96 -9.51
C ARG A 34 -13.46 2.25 -9.70
N ILE A 35 -12.72 2.32 -8.60
CA ILE A 35 -11.27 2.37 -8.65
C ILE A 35 -10.83 0.96 -9.06
N ASP A 36 -10.45 0.82 -10.33
CA ASP A 36 -9.92 -0.42 -10.90
C ASP A 36 -8.42 -0.57 -10.61
N SER A 37 -7.73 0.53 -10.28
CA SER A 37 -6.30 0.54 -9.96
C SER A 37 -5.93 1.53 -8.86
N LEU A 38 -5.16 1.10 -7.87
CA LEU A 38 -4.74 1.90 -6.71
C LEU A 38 -3.22 1.85 -6.54
N PHE A 39 -2.58 3.01 -6.42
CA PHE A 39 -1.13 3.11 -6.19
C PHE A 39 -0.82 3.74 -4.84
N LEU A 40 0.14 3.15 -4.15
CA LEU A 40 0.42 3.36 -2.74
C LEU A 40 1.92 3.59 -2.58
N ASP A 41 2.32 4.76 -2.07
CA ASP A 41 3.72 5.17 -2.05
C ASP A 41 4.23 5.44 -0.63
N GLU A 42 5.44 4.93 -0.36
CA GLU A 42 6.37 5.12 0.77
C GLU A 42 5.86 5.13 2.23
N GLY A 43 4.55 5.03 2.49
CA GLY A 43 3.99 5.08 3.84
C GLY A 43 4.30 3.87 4.72
N PHE A 44 4.72 2.75 4.11
CA PHE A 44 4.89 1.46 4.79
C PHE A 44 6.19 1.31 5.57
N GLY A 45 7.23 2.10 5.27
CA GLY A 45 8.52 2.01 5.97
C GLY A 45 8.51 2.59 7.38
N THR A 46 7.49 3.38 7.72
CA THR A 46 7.30 3.94 9.06
C THR A 46 6.42 3.06 9.96
N LEU A 47 5.98 1.92 9.43
CA LEU A 47 5.08 1.01 10.11
C LEU A 47 5.88 -0.07 10.85
N ASP A 48 5.40 -0.46 12.03
CA ASP A 48 5.88 -1.67 12.69
C ASP A 48 5.43 -2.93 11.92
N SER A 49 6.04 -4.06 12.25
CA SER A 49 5.81 -5.33 11.54
C SER A 49 4.36 -5.82 11.63
N GLU A 50 3.73 -5.69 12.82
CA GLU A 50 2.34 -6.11 13.07
C GLU A 50 1.35 -5.27 12.25
N THR A 51 1.62 -3.98 12.18
CA THR A 51 0.89 -3.04 11.35
C THR A 51 1.02 -3.37 9.87
N LEU A 52 2.25 -3.64 9.42
CA LEU A 52 2.54 -3.89 8.02
C LEU A 52 1.75 -5.10 7.53
N ASP A 53 1.69 -6.15 8.36
CA ASP A 53 0.84 -7.32 8.17
C ASP A 53 -0.63 -6.94 7.98
N THR A 54 -1.18 -6.13 8.89
CA THR A 54 -2.59 -5.69 8.78
C THR A 54 -2.85 -4.90 7.49
N ALA A 55 -1.89 -4.07 7.08
CA ALA A 55 -2.01 -3.30 5.85
C ALA A 55 -1.94 -4.20 4.61
N LEU A 56 -1.08 -5.22 4.62
CA LEU A 56 -0.97 -6.22 3.57
C LEU A 56 -2.23 -7.07 3.44
N ASP A 57 -2.81 -7.53 4.55
CA ASP A 57 -4.08 -8.27 4.56
C ASP A 57 -5.22 -7.47 3.89
N ALA A 58 -5.26 -6.16 4.15
CA ALA A 58 -6.24 -5.28 3.51
C ALA A 58 -6.01 -5.13 2.00
N LEU A 59 -4.74 -5.13 1.54
CA LEU A 59 -4.40 -5.09 0.12
C LEU A 59 -4.79 -6.41 -0.56
N ASP A 60 -4.57 -7.54 0.07
CA ASP A 60 -4.96 -8.86 -0.47
C ASP A 60 -6.48 -8.98 -0.61
N ALA A 61 -7.24 -8.52 0.39
CA ALA A 61 -8.71 -8.47 0.31
C ALA A 61 -9.21 -7.60 -0.87
N LEU A 62 -8.51 -6.51 -1.16
CA LEU A 62 -8.83 -5.63 -2.28
C LEU A 62 -8.43 -6.24 -3.63
N ASN A 63 -7.27 -6.92 -3.71
CA ASN A 63 -6.86 -7.65 -4.90
C ASN A 63 -7.88 -8.76 -5.25
N ALA A 64 -8.39 -9.46 -4.24
CA ALA A 64 -9.47 -10.44 -4.39
C ALA A 64 -10.78 -9.84 -4.94
N SER A 65 -11.02 -8.54 -4.73
CA SER A 65 -12.17 -7.82 -5.30
C SER A 65 -12.00 -7.45 -6.79
N GLY A 66 -10.89 -7.86 -7.42
CA GLY A 66 -10.58 -7.58 -8.83
C GLY A 66 -9.96 -6.21 -9.06
N LYS A 67 -9.43 -5.57 -8.02
CA LYS A 67 -8.76 -4.27 -8.11
C LYS A 67 -7.27 -4.47 -8.25
N THR A 68 -6.66 -3.79 -9.21
CA THR A 68 -5.20 -3.80 -9.37
C THR A 68 -4.58 -2.89 -8.32
N ILE A 69 -3.61 -3.38 -7.56
CA ILE A 69 -2.97 -2.58 -6.52
C ILE A 69 -1.46 -2.57 -6.74
N GLY A 70 -0.91 -1.37 -6.88
CA GLY A 70 0.52 -1.14 -6.94
C GLY A 70 1.02 -0.54 -5.65
N VAL A 71 2.08 -1.12 -5.09
CA VAL A 71 2.74 -0.58 -3.91
C VAL A 71 4.19 -0.27 -4.23
N ILE A 72 4.61 0.95 -3.89
CA ILE A 72 5.98 1.42 -3.98
C ILE A 72 6.52 1.47 -2.55
N SER A 73 7.45 0.58 -2.25
CA SER A 73 8.04 0.48 -0.92
C SER A 73 9.47 -0.04 -1.01
N HIS A 74 10.33 0.48 -0.14
CA HIS A 74 11.68 -0.05 0.08
C HIS A 74 11.70 -1.16 1.14
N VAL A 75 10.59 -1.41 1.82
CA VAL A 75 10.47 -2.37 2.93
C VAL A 75 10.61 -3.81 2.42
N GLU A 76 11.51 -4.57 3.04
CA GLU A 76 11.79 -5.94 2.61
C GLU A 76 10.64 -6.91 2.91
N ALA A 77 9.96 -6.76 4.04
CA ALA A 77 8.82 -7.59 4.42
C ALA A 77 7.66 -7.54 3.40
N MET A 78 7.49 -6.42 2.67
CA MET A 78 6.51 -6.32 1.58
C MET A 78 6.87 -7.22 0.41
N LYS A 79 8.17 -7.43 0.14
CA LYS A 79 8.66 -8.29 -0.94
C LYS A 79 8.36 -9.76 -0.67
N GLU A 80 8.28 -10.17 0.59
CA GLU A 80 7.96 -11.57 0.93
C GLU A 80 6.49 -11.89 0.71
N ARG A 81 5.61 -10.91 0.90
CA ARG A 81 4.15 -11.07 0.83
C ARG A 81 3.58 -10.82 -0.56
N ILE A 82 4.18 -9.93 -1.35
CA ILE A 82 3.75 -9.65 -2.72
C ILE A 82 4.66 -10.39 -3.72
N PRO A 83 4.17 -11.48 -4.36
CA PRO A 83 5.00 -12.29 -5.25
C PRO A 83 5.32 -11.60 -6.57
N VAL A 84 4.43 -10.72 -7.06
CA VAL A 84 4.62 -9.97 -8.31
C VAL A 84 5.39 -8.68 -8.01
N GLN A 85 6.61 -8.57 -8.50
CA GLN A 85 7.50 -7.44 -8.20
C GLN A 85 8.11 -6.84 -9.45
N ILE A 86 8.11 -5.51 -9.51
CA ILE A 86 8.88 -4.74 -10.48
C ILE A 86 10.13 -4.23 -9.77
N LYS A 87 11.27 -4.89 -10.02
CA LYS A 87 12.55 -4.55 -9.39
C LYS A 87 13.25 -3.47 -10.19
N VAL A 88 13.46 -2.31 -9.57
CA VAL A 88 14.26 -1.21 -10.11
C VAL A 88 15.71 -1.39 -9.67
N LYS A 89 16.64 -1.50 -10.62
CA LYS A 89 18.08 -1.56 -10.35
C LYS A 89 18.74 -0.25 -10.79
N LYS A 90 19.47 0.40 -9.89
CA LYS A 90 20.30 1.56 -10.24
C LYS A 90 21.51 1.08 -11.04
N ILE A 91 21.83 1.76 -12.14
CA ILE A 91 23.04 1.48 -12.92
C ILE A 91 24.14 2.38 -12.36
N ASN A 92 25.14 1.79 -11.71
CA ASN A 92 26.16 2.53 -10.97
C ASN A 92 26.86 3.59 -11.85
N GLY A 93 26.92 4.82 -11.34
CA GLY A 93 27.76 5.90 -11.86
C GLY A 93 27.20 6.71 -13.04
N LEU A 94 26.04 6.34 -13.58
CA LEU A 94 25.49 7.00 -14.79
C LEU A 94 24.24 7.86 -14.53
N GLY A 95 23.67 7.83 -13.33
CA GLY A 95 22.46 8.61 -12.99
C GLY A 95 21.15 8.05 -13.54
N TYR A 96 21.17 6.86 -14.16
CA TYR A 96 19.99 6.17 -14.69
C TYR A 96 19.67 4.89 -13.90
N SER A 97 18.39 4.53 -13.89
CA SER A 97 17.90 3.26 -13.32
C SER A 97 17.29 2.39 -14.43
N LYS A 98 17.39 1.07 -14.29
CA LYS A 98 16.88 0.09 -15.25
C LYS A 98 15.93 -0.88 -14.55
N LEU A 99 14.89 -1.28 -15.27
CA LEU A 99 14.04 -2.41 -14.91
C LEU A 99 14.61 -3.72 -15.46
N GLU A 100 14.02 -4.85 -15.10
CA GLU A 100 14.36 -6.12 -15.72
C GLU A 100 14.14 -6.09 -17.24
N SER A 101 14.97 -6.81 -18.00
CA SER A 101 14.93 -6.81 -19.47
C SER A 101 13.60 -7.30 -20.03
N THR A 102 12.82 -8.06 -19.26
CA THR A 102 11.47 -8.51 -19.62
C THR A 102 10.49 -7.36 -19.82
N PHE A 103 10.74 -6.20 -19.19
CA PHE A 103 9.92 -4.99 -19.33
C PHE A 103 10.48 -4.01 -20.36
N ALA A 104 11.64 -4.28 -20.97
CA ALA A 104 12.21 -3.42 -21.99
C ALA A 104 11.49 -3.64 -23.32
N VAL A 105 10.98 -2.56 -23.92
CA VAL A 105 10.44 -2.59 -25.28
C VAL A 105 11.61 -2.80 -26.25
N LYS A 106 11.47 -3.79 -27.13
CA LYS A 106 12.45 -4.11 -28.19
C LYS A 106 12.37 -3.12 -29.35
#